data_AF-A0A348XCW0-F1
#
_entry.id   AF-A0A348XCW0-F1
#
_cell.length_a   1.000
_cell.length_b   1.000
_cell.length_c   1.000
_cell.angle_alpha   90.00
_cell.angle_beta   90.00
_cell.angle_gamma   90.00
#
_symmetry.space_group_name_H-M   'P 1'
#
loop_
_entity.id
_entity.type
_entity.pdbx_description
1 polymer ?
#
loop_
_entity_poly.entity_id
_entity_poly.type
_entity_poly.pdbx_seq_one_letter_code
_entity_poly.pdbx_strand_id
1 'polypeptide(L)'
;MKAYTTLLIVTLITSVCSAQVRKATVETPAVPEKSPASWLTYHLAHPGPGKAVPGDPNTAFFWKGRYHLHYIYRDRTGFCFAHVSSDDMVH
;
A
#
# COMPACT_ATOMS: atom_id res chain seq x y z
N MET A 1 36.45 -31.48 10.06
CA MET A 1 35.33 -31.56 9.08
C MET A 1 33.96 -31.53 9.76
N LYS A 2 33.67 -32.41 10.72
CA LYS A 2 32.35 -32.49 11.40
C LYS A 2 31.88 -31.17 12.05
N ALA A 3 32.76 -30.45 12.75
CA ALA A 3 32.40 -29.18 13.41
C ALA A 3 32.01 -28.05 12.44
N TYR A 4 32.70 -27.96 11.29
CA TYR A 4 32.40 -26.96 10.26
C TYR A 4 31.06 -27.25 9.57
N THR A 5 30.75 -28.53 9.34
CA THR A 5 29.44 -28.95 8.81
C THR A 5 28.31 -28.63 9.78
N THR A 6 28.50 -28.88 11.08
CA THR A 6 27.51 -28.53 12.10
C THR A 6 27.29 -27.02 12.19
N LEU A 7 28.37 -26.23 12.17
CA LEU A 7 28.27 -24.77 12.20
C LEU A 7 27.54 -24.24 10.96
N LEU A 8 27.88 -24.73 9.76
CA LEU A 8 27.23 -24.34 8.51
C LEU A 8 25.72 -24.62 8.54
N ILE A 9 25.31 -25.79 9.05
CA ILE A 9 23.89 -26.18 9.14
C ILE A 9 23.15 -25.27 10.13
N VAL A 10 23.74 -24.96 11.29
CA VAL A 10 23.11 -24.06 12.28
C VAL A 10 22.97 -22.63 11.72
N THR A 11 23.97 -22.13 11.00
CA THR A 11 23.90 -20.82 10.35
C THR A 11 22.83 -20.79 9.25
N LEU A 12 22.70 -21.87 8.45
CA LEU A 12 21.68 -21.96 7.42
C LEU A 12 20.26 -21.98 8.02
N ILE A 13 20.04 -22.77 9.07
CA ILE A 13 18.74 -22.88 9.74
C ILE A 13 18.32 -21.54 10.37
N THR A 14 19.23 -20.85 11.07
CA THR A 14 18.94 -19.56 11.69
C THR A 14 18.69 -18.44 10.66
N SER A 15 19.34 -18.50 9.50
CA SER A 15 19.08 -17.60 8.37
C SER A 15 17.69 -17.81 7.74
N VAL A 16 17.22 -19.06 7.63
CA VAL A 16 15.90 -19.37 7.05
C VAL A 16 14.77 -18.99 8.02
N CYS A 17 14.97 -19.17 9.33
CA CYS A 17 13.97 -18.84 10.34
C CYS A 17 13.83 -17.34 10.65
N SER A 18 14.76 -16.49 10.19
CA SER A 18 14.77 -15.04 10.49
C SER A 18 14.17 -14.17 9.37
N ALA A 19 13.36 -14.73 8.47
CA ALA A 19 12.64 -13.93 7.48
C ALA A 19 11.70 -12.94 8.20
N GLN A 20 12.15 -11.70 8.35
CA GLN A 20 11.37 -10.63 8.96
C GLN A 20 10.16 -10.34 8.07
N VAL A 21 8.98 -10.81 8.49
CA VAL A 21 7.72 -10.31 7.95
C VAL A 21 7.67 -8.82 8.30
N ARG A 22 7.81 -7.95 7.30
CA ARG A 22 7.67 -6.51 7.52
C ARG A 22 6.29 -6.27 8.11
N LYS A 23 6.24 -5.74 9.33
CA LYS A 23 4.99 -5.40 9.99
C LYS A 23 4.27 -4.37 9.12
N ALA A 24 3.16 -4.79 8.49
CA ALA A 24 2.30 -3.87 7.76
C ALA A 24 1.85 -2.78 8.71
N THR A 25 2.26 -1.53 8.45
CA THR A 25 1.64 -0.39 9.09
C THR A 25 0.36 -0.12 8.31
N VAL A 26 -0.79 -0.18 8.96
CA VAL A 26 -2.05 0.26 8.36
C VAL A 26 -1.94 1.78 8.24
N GLU A 27 -1.54 2.26 7.06
CA GLU A 27 -1.55 3.68 6.75
C GLU A 27 -3.00 4.04 6.42
N THR A 28 -3.69 4.76 7.31
CA THR A 28 -4.96 5.40 6.95
C THR A 28 -4.63 6.71 6.25
N PRO A 29 -4.93 6.85 4.95
CA PRO A 29 -4.64 8.10 4.25
C PRO A 29 -5.42 9.25 4.89
N ALA A 30 -4.78 10.41 5.08
CA ALA A 30 -5.39 11.58 5.69
C ALA A 30 -5.23 12.82 4.79
N VAL A 31 -6.19 13.75 4.87
CA VAL A 31 -5.97 15.07 4.28
C VAL A 31 -4.97 15.81 5.16
N PRO A 32 -3.88 16.40 4.60
CA PRO A 32 -2.96 17.18 5.40
C PRO A 32 -3.66 18.39 6.03
N GLU A 33 -3.22 18.81 7.23
CA GLU A 33 -3.78 19.97 7.94
C GLU A 33 -3.75 21.25 7.09
N LYS A 34 -2.73 21.39 6.23
CA LYS A 34 -2.62 22.47 5.25
C LYS A 34 -2.29 21.90 3.87
N SER A 35 -3.25 21.97 2.95
CA SER A 35 -3.03 21.60 1.56
C SER A 35 -2.12 22.61 0.85
N PRO A 36 -1.09 22.17 0.10
CA PRO A 36 -0.30 23.06 -0.73
C PRO A 36 -1.15 23.67 -1.85
N ALA A 37 -0.72 24.81 -2.41
CA ALA A 37 -1.42 25.46 -3.52
C ALA A 37 -1.53 24.57 -4.78
N SER A 38 -0.65 23.58 -4.91
CA SER A 38 -0.66 22.59 -5.99
C SER A 38 -1.54 21.37 -5.72
N TRP A 39 -2.32 21.37 -4.62
CA TRP A 39 -3.20 20.25 -4.29
C TRP A 39 -4.35 20.16 -5.28
N LEU A 40 -4.66 18.94 -5.69
CA LEU A 40 -5.73 18.68 -6.65
C LEU A 40 -7.09 18.81 -5.94
N THR A 41 -7.92 19.76 -6.38
CA THR A 41 -9.25 20.01 -5.77
C THR A 41 -10.34 19.10 -6.33
N TYR A 42 -10.27 18.78 -7.63
CA TYR A 42 -11.32 18.03 -8.36
C TYR A 42 -10.78 16.77 -9.05
N HIS A 43 -9.59 16.33 -8.67
CA HIS A 43 -9.02 15.08 -9.17
C HIS A 43 -8.71 14.19 -7.97
N LEU A 44 -9.06 12.91 -8.08
CA LEU A 44 -8.68 11.92 -7.09
C LEU A 44 -7.16 11.76 -7.06
N ALA A 45 -6.59 11.91 -5.87
CA ALA A 45 -5.18 11.65 -5.58
C ALA A 45 -5.08 10.78 -4.33
N HIS A 46 -4.05 9.92 -4.27
CA HIS A 46 -3.80 9.14 -3.07
C HIS A 46 -3.43 10.09 -1.90
N PRO A 47 -4.16 10.08 -0.78
CA PRO A 47 -3.91 11.04 0.30
C PRO A 47 -2.58 10.78 1.01
N GLY A 48 -1.96 11.83 1.53
CA GLY A 48 -0.74 11.76 2.35
C GLY A 48 -1.05 11.58 3.84
N PRO A 49 -0.06 11.66 4.75
CA PRO A 49 1.38 11.74 4.52
C PRO A 49 1.96 10.35 4.16
N GLY A 50 2.66 10.23 3.03
CA GLY A 50 3.25 8.95 2.62
C GLY A 50 4.04 9.03 1.32
N LYS A 51 4.81 7.97 1.01
CA LYS A 51 5.50 7.80 -0.28
C LYS A 51 4.70 6.95 -1.27
N ALA A 52 3.43 6.70 -0.96
CA ALA A 52 2.56 5.93 -1.83
C ALA A 52 2.36 6.67 -3.15
N VAL A 53 2.67 5.99 -4.24
CA VAL A 53 2.49 6.49 -5.60
C VAL A 53 1.29 5.75 -6.19
N PRO A 54 0.22 6.46 -6.60
CA PRO A 54 -0.89 5.82 -7.29
C PRO A 54 -0.42 5.34 -8.67
N GLY A 55 -0.85 4.13 -9.03
CA GLY A 55 -0.70 3.53 -10.34
C GLY A 55 -2.04 3.38 -11.04
N ASP A 56 -2.19 2.30 -11.81
CA ASP A 56 -3.34 2.11 -12.70
C ASP A 56 -4.69 2.06 -11.94
N PRO A 57 -5.76 2.65 -12.50
CA PRO A 57 -7.12 2.50 -12.00
C PRO A 57 -7.68 1.11 -12.33
N ASN A 58 -8.11 0.33 -11.34
CA ASN A 58 -8.60 -1.04 -11.48
C ASN A 58 -9.35 -1.52 -10.24
N THR A 59 -10.59 -2.01 -10.23
CA THR A 59 -11.70 -2.02 -11.22
C THR A 59 -12.68 -0.87 -10.93
N ALA A 60 -13.29 -0.31 -11.98
CA ALA A 60 -14.37 0.68 -11.88
C ALA A 60 -15.74 0.07 -12.19
N PHE A 61 -16.73 0.26 -11.32
CA PHE A 61 -18.09 -0.27 -11.53
C PHE A 61 -19.16 0.51 -10.74
N PHE A 62 -20.43 0.39 -11.14
CA PHE A 62 -21.56 0.98 -10.43
C PHE A 62 -22.34 -0.10 -9.68
N TRP A 63 -22.59 0.12 -8.38
CA TRP A 63 -23.35 -0.82 -7.54
C TRP A 63 -24.09 -0.07 -6.43
N LYS A 64 -25.36 -0.43 -6.20
CA LYS A 64 -26.20 0.12 -5.12
C LYS A 64 -26.18 1.65 -5.02
N GLY A 65 -26.27 2.34 -6.17
CA GLY A 65 -26.34 3.81 -6.19
C GLY A 65 -24.99 4.53 -6.08
N ARG A 66 -23.86 3.80 -6.15
CA ARG A 66 -22.52 4.40 -6.05
C ARG A 66 -21.60 3.88 -7.15
N TYR A 67 -20.73 4.76 -7.60
CA TYR A 67 -19.56 4.43 -8.39
C TYR A 67 -18.45 3.96 -7.46
N HIS A 68 -17.84 2.84 -7.78
CA HIS A 68 -16.69 2.29 -7.07
C HIS A 68 -15.50 2.36 -8.01
N LEU A 69 -14.39 2.89 -7.49
CA LEU A 69 -13.11 2.89 -8.19
C LEU A 69 -12.08 2.30 -7.24
N HIS A 70 -11.31 1.38 -7.77
CA HIS A 70 -10.10 0.93 -7.13
C HIS A 70 -8.90 1.44 -7.95
N TYR A 71 -7.75 1.58 -7.30
CA TYR A 71 -6.50 1.91 -7.98
C TYR A 71 -5.33 1.27 -7.26
N ILE A 72 -4.28 0.94 -8.01
CA ILE A 72 -3.07 0.37 -7.44
C ILE A 72 -2.32 1.46 -6.69
N TYR A 73 -1.82 1.15 -5.50
CA TYR A 73 -0.81 1.96 -4.85
C TYR A 73 0.25 1.06 -4.25
N ARG A 74 1.43 1.62 -3.97
CA ARG A 74 2.52 0.90 -3.32
C ARG A 74 2.71 1.40 -1.90
N ASP A 75 2.52 0.51 -0.92
CA ASP A 75 2.81 0.77 0.47
C ASP A 75 4.18 0.16 0.87
N ARG A 76 4.46 0.06 2.17
CA ARG A 76 5.70 -0.54 2.68
C ARG A 76 5.78 -2.06 2.49
N THR A 77 4.65 -2.71 2.25
CA THR A 77 4.51 -4.17 2.16
C THR A 77 4.41 -4.68 0.73
N GLY A 78 3.92 -3.88 -0.21
CA GLY A 78 3.82 -4.26 -1.61
C GLY A 78 2.87 -3.38 -2.41
N PHE A 79 2.34 -3.95 -3.49
CA PHE A 79 1.26 -3.35 -4.26
C PHE A 79 -0.08 -3.75 -3.65
N CYS A 80 -0.96 -2.78 -3.48
CA CYS A 80 -2.28 -2.94 -2.89
C CYS A 80 -3.33 -2.24 -3.74
N PHE A 81 -4.59 -2.66 -3.58
CA PHE A 81 -5.74 -1.93 -4.13
C PHE A 81 -6.27 -0.95 -3.09
N ALA A 82 -6.22 0.34 -3.40
CA ALA A 82 -7.06 1.32 -2.74
C ALA A 82 -8.49 1.19 -3.26
N HIS A 83 -9.48 1.56 -2.44
CA HIS A 83 -10.89 1.57 -2.81
C HIS A 83 -11.52 2.90 -2.42
N VAL A 84 -12.22 3.53 -3.35
CA VAL A 84 -13.04 4.72 -3.13
C VAL A 84 -14.42 4.50 -3.73
N SER A 85 -15.41 5.23 -3.21
CA SER A 85 -16.75 5.23 -3.81
C SER A 85 -17.39 6.60 -3.75
N SER A 86 -18.08 6.97 -4.83
CA SER A 86 -18.69 8.28 -5.04
C SER A 86 -20.12 8.11 -5.55
N ASP A 87 -21.00 9.07 -5.31
CA ASP A 87 -22.31 9.16 -5.96
C ASP A 87 -22.31 10.04 -7.21
N ASP A 88 -21.27 10.86 -7.42
CA ASP A 88 -21.19 11.84 -8.51
C ASP A 88 -19.89 11.77 -9.34
N MET A 89 -18.99 10.83 -9.03
CA MET A 89 -17.65 10.66 -9.65
C MET A 89 -16.65 11.78 -9.37
N VAL A 90 -16.95 12.70 -8.45
CA VAL A 90 -16.09 13.83 -8.06
C VAL A 90 -15.73 13.77 -6.57
N HIS A 91 -16.73 13.54 -5.71
CA HIS A 91 -16.58 13.55 -4.25
C HIS A 91 -16.54 12.16 -3.63
#